data_AF-A0A928Y975-F1
#
_entry.id   AF-A0A928Y975-F1
#
_cell.length_a   1.000
_cell.length_b   1.000
_cell.length_c   1.000
_cell.angle_alpha   90.00
_cell.angle_beta   90.00
_cell.angle_gamma   90.00
#
_symmetry.space_group_name_H-M   'P 1'
#
loop_
_entity.id
_entity.type
_entity.pdbx_description
1 polymer ?
#
loop_
_entity_poly.entity_id
_entity_poly.type
_entity_poly.pdbx_seq_one_letter_code
_entity_poly.pdbx_strand_id
1 'polypeptide(L)'
;MNQESISDYQIEKMLIAFFRRNGCVQLVDEERRKKLGQKYRKRYEVRLIANSEEELETIRYLLKQSGFKPGKPYQKRRQFVQAVYGKSAVDWFTREG
;
A
#
# COMPACT_ATOMS: atom_id res chain seq x y z
N MET A 1 -11.92 -9.29 -28.20
CA MET A 1 -12.28 -9.36 -26.78
C MET A 1 -12.16 -7.95 -26.22
N ASN A 2 -13.29 -7.31 -25.94
CA ASN A 2 -13.27 -5.99 -25.29
C ASN A 2 -12.94 -6.21 -23.82
N GLN A 3 -11.74 -5.83 -23.40
CA GLN A 3 -11.40 -5.72 -21.98
C GLN A 3 -12.14 -4.49 -21.47
N GLU A 4 -13.26 -4.71 -20.78
CA GLU A 4 -13.88 -3.65 -19.98
C GLU A 4 -12.85 -3.19 -18.95
N SER A 5 -12.43 -1.94 -19.06
CA SER A 5 -11.57 -1.30 -18.08
C SER A 5 -12.30 -1.27 -16.73
N ILE A 6 -11.69 -1.85 -15.69
CA ILE A 6 -12.20 -1.75 -14.32
C ILE A 6 -12.35 -0.27 -13.97
N SER A 7 -13.51 0.11 -13.41
CA SER A 7 -13.76 1.51 -12.99
C SER A 7 -12.92 1.92 -11.77
N ASP A 8 -12.62 3.21 -11.63
CA ASP A 8 -11.90 3.75 -10.48
C ASP A 8 -12.54 3.36 -9.14
N TYR A 9 -13.88 3.34 -9.08
CA TYR A 9 -14.63 2.90 -7.91
C TYR A 9 -14.36 1.44 -7.53
N GLN A 10 -14.30 0.54 -8.53
CA GLN A 10 -13.98 -0.86 -8.29
C GLN A 10 -12.53 -1.02 -7.83
N ILE A 11 -11.60 -0.28 -8.42
CA ILE A 11 -10.19 -0.29 -8.02
C ILE A 11 -10.05 0.15 -6.56
N GLU A 12 -10.66 1.28 -6.18
CA GLU A 12 -10.66 1.81 -4.81
C GLU A 12 -11.22 0.77 -3.83
N LYS A 13 -12.38 0.20 -4.15
CA LYS A 13 -13.04 -0.82 -3.31
C LYS A 13 -12.16 -2.04 -3.10
N MET A 14 -11.48 -2.53 -4.14
CA MET A 14 -10.57 -3.68 -4.03
C MET A 14 -9.33 -3.36 -3.19
N LEU A 15 -8.70 -2.20 -3.40
CA LEU A 15 -7.54 -1.77 -2.61
C LEU A 15 -7.89 -1.60 -1.13
N ILE A 16 -9.04 -1.00 -0.82
CA ILE A 16 -9.54 -0.86 0.56
C ILE A 16 -9.83 -2.25 1.16
N ALA A 17 -10.39 -3.19 0.40
CA ALA A 17 -10.63 -4.55 0.88
C ALA A 17 -9.32 -5.26 1.25
N PHE A 18 -8.28 -5.16 0.41
CA PHE A 18 -6.95 -5.69 0.74
C PHE A 18 -6.37 -5.04 1.99
N PHE A 19 -6.52 -3.72 2.13
CA PHE A 19 -6.03 -2.99 3.29
C PHE A 19 -6.77 -3.39 4.57
N ARG A 20 -8.10 -3.45 4.55
CA ARG A 20 -8.91 -3.82 5.72
C ARG A 20 -8.70 -5.26 6.17
N ARG A 21 -8.39 -6.17 5.24
CA ARG A 21 -8.16 -7.58 5.57
C ARG A 21 -7.00 -7.76 6.54
N ASN A 22 -5.86 -7.14 6.26
CA ASN A 22 -4.62 -7.34 6.99
C ASN A 22 -3.50 -6.34 6.64
N GLY A 23 -3.85 -5.22 6.02
CA GLY A 23 -2.90 -4.15 5.74
C GLY A 23 -2.43 -3.46 7.01
N CYS A 24 -1.30 -2.77 6.93
CA CYS A 24 -0.82 -1.96 8.04
C CYS A 24 -0.12 -0.68 7.57
N VAL A 25 -0.12 0.31 8.46
CA VAL A 25 0.46 1.63 8.22
C VAL A 25 1.65 1.83 9.13
N GLN A 26 2.71 2.40 8.57
CA GLN A 26 3.83 2.94 9.32
C GLN A 26 3.77 4.47 9.24
N LEU A 27 3.46 5.09 10.38
CA LEU A 27 3.48 6.53 10.54
C LEU A 27 4.88 7.03 10.92
N VAL A 28 5.14 8.28 10.56
CA VAL A 28 6.31 9.03 11.02
C VAL A 28 5.95 9.71 12.34
N ASP A 29 6.78 9.49 13.36
CA ASP A 29 6.80 10.30 14.56
C ASP A 29 7.63 11.56 14.27
N GLU A 30 6.93 12.68 14.07
CA GLU A 30 7.54 13.95 13.66
C GLU A 30 8.45 14.54 14.75
N GLU A 31 8.13 14.34 16.03
CA GLU A 31 8.96 14.81 17.14
C GLU A 31 10.28 14.04 17.19
N ARG A 32 10.23 12.71 17.02
CA ARG A 32 11.45 11.90 16.88
C ARG A 32 12.22 12.24 15.61
N ARG A 33 11.54 12.53 14.50
CA ARG A 33 12.20 12.93 13.25
C ARG A 33 12.95 14.25 13.40
N LYS A 34 12.35 15.26 14.06
CA LYS A 34 13.03 16.53 14.37
C LYS A 34 14.26 16.30 15.24
N LYS A 35 14.15 15.48 16.30
CA LYS A 35 15.25 15.20 17.24
C LYS A 35 16.41 14.42 16.62
N LEU A 36 16.11 13.42 15.78
CA LEU A 36 17.11 12.48 15.25
C LEU A 36 17.61 12.86 13.86
N GLY A 37 16.91 13.76 13.15
CA GLY A 37 17.26 14.19 11.79
C GLY A 37 17.48 12.98 10.86
N GLN A 38 18.64 12.94 10.21
CA GLN A 38 19.01 11.87 9.28
C GLN A 38 19.14 10.48 9.93
N LYS A 39 19.28 10.38 11.26
CA LYS A 39 19.30 9.09 11.96
C LYS A 39 17.91 8.43 12.01
N TYR A 40 16.84 9.20 11.77
CA TYR A 40 15.48 8.68 11.73
C TYR A 40 15.17 8.04 10.37
N ARG A 41 15.13 6.71 10.31
CA ARG A 41 14.96 5.95 9.06
C ARG A 41 13.51 5.58 8.72
N LYS A 42 12.55 5.88 9.59
CA LYS A 42 11.15 5.56 9.33
C LYS A 42 10.56 6.57 8.35
N ARG A 43 9.69 6.07 7.48
CA ARG A 43 8.96 6.83 6.46
C ARG A 43 7.49 6.45 6.50
N TYR A 44 6.65 7.32 5.94
CA TYR A 44 5.25 7.00 5.68
C TYR A 44 5.15 5.84 4.71
N GLU A 45 4.45 4.79 5.11
CA GLU A 45 4.34 3.56 4.35
C GLU A 45 3.02 2.85 4.65
N VAL A 46 2.37 2.34 3.62
CA VAL A 46 1.27 1.38 3.71
C VAL A 46 1.78 0.03 3.21
N ARG A 47 1.41 -1.04 3.90
CA ARG A 47 1.71 -2.42 3.49
C ARG A 47 0.41 -3.15 3.21
N LEU A 48 0.29 -3.69 2.01
CA LEU A 48 -0.77 -4.62 1.63
C LEU A 48 -0.20 -6.04 1.64
N ILE A 49 -1.01 -7.00 2.06
CA ILE A 49 -0.58 -8.40 2.20
C ILE A 49 -1.30 -9.26 1.16
N ALA A 50 -0.53 -9.99 0.38
CA ALA A 50 -1.01 -11.00 -0.55
C ALA A 50 -0.69 -12.41 -0.01
N ASN A 51 -1.60 -13.35 -0.21
CA ASN A 51 -1.48 -14.76 0.15
C ASN A 51 -0.92 -15.61 -1.01
N SER A 52 -0.87 -15.07 -2.21
CA SER A 52 -0.30 -15.69 -3.41
C SER A 52 0.41 -14.66 -4.29
N GLU A 53 1.17 -15.14 -5.27
CA GLU A 53 1.84 -14.30 -6.27
C GLU A 53 0.81 -13.62 -7.21
N GLU A 54 -0.23 -14.33 -7.62
CA GLU A 54 -1.34 -13.78 -8.42
C GLU A 54 -2.05 -12.62 -7.70
N GLU A 55 -2.28 -12.76 -6.39
CA GLU A 55 -2.88 -11.70 -5.59
C GLU A 55 -1.92 -10.51 -5.43
N LEU A 56 -0.61 -10.76 -5.35
CA LEU A 56 0.39 -9.70 -5.35
C LEU A 56 0.40 -8.93 -6.68
N GLU A 57 0.34 -9.63 -7.81
CA GLU A 57 0.24 -9.02 -9.13
C GLU A 57 -1.03 -8.19 -9.27
N THR A 58 -2.16 -8.71 -8.79
CA THR A 58 -3.44 -7.99 -8.75
C THR A 58 -3.32 -6.71 -7.93
N ILE A 59 -2.80 -6.77 -6.71
CA ILE A 59 -2.57 -5.59 -5.87
C ILE A 59 -1.69 -4.56 -6.59
N ARG A 60 -0.60 -5.01 -7.22
CA ARG A 60 0.34 -4.13 -7.93
C ARG A 60 -0.30 -3.47 -9.15
N TYR A 61 -1.13 -4.19 -9.88
CA TYR A 61 -1.87 -3.66 -11.01
C TYR A 61 -2.83 -2.56 -10.54
N LEU A 62 -3.67 -2.84 -9.55
CA LEU A 62 -4.63 -1.88 -9.00
C LEU A 62 -3.94 -0.61 -8.48
N LEU A 63 -2.84 -0.76 -7.73
CA LEU A 63 -2.06 0.38 -7.23
C LEU A 63 -1.57 1.28 -8.37
N LYS A 64 -1.08 0.70 -9.47
CA LYS A 64 -0.63 1.47 -10.63
C LYS A 64 -1.77 2.18 -11.34
N GLN A 65 -2.94 1.53 -11.47
CA GLN A 65 -4.13 2.15 -12.06
C GLN A 65 -4.62 3.33 -11.21
N SER A 66 -4.53 3.24 -9.88
CA SER A 66 -4.81 4.37 -8.96
C SER A 66 -3.70 5.43 -8.89
N GLY A 67 -2.66 5.34 -9.73
CA GLY A 67 -1.55 6.31 -9.75
C GLY A 67 -0.54 6.17 -8.61
N PHE A 68 -0.64 5.14 -7.77
CA PHE A 68 0.38 4.85 -6.76
C PHE A 68 1.63 4.24 -7.37
N LYS A 69 2.76 4.44 -6.69
CA LYS A 69 4.05 3.83 -7.03
C LYS A 69 4.35 2.70 -6.03
N PRO A 70 3.98 1.44 -6.32
CA PRO A 70 4.30 0.32 -5.45
C PRO A 70 5.82 0.15 -5.33
N GLY A 71 6.30 -0.01 -4.10
CA GLY A 71 7.70 -0.38 -3.83
C GLY A 71 8.02 -1.81 -4.28
N LYS A 72 9.27 -2.23 -4.05
CA LYS A 72 9.68 -3.62 -4.26
C LYS A 72 8.94 -4.52 -3.26
N PRO A 73 8.17 -5.53 -3.71
CA PRO A 73 7.54 -6.47 -2.80
C PRO A 73 8.57 -7.42 -2.19
N TYR A 74 8.22 -8.02 -1.07
CA TYR A 74 9.05 -9.04 -0.42
C TYR A 74 8.19 -10.13 0.21
N GLN A 75 8.74 -11.34 0.29
CA GLN A 75 8.08 -12.46 0.91
C GLN A 75 8.27 -12.42 2.44
N LYS A 76 7.20 -12.69 3.18
CA LYS A 76 7.19 -12.85 4.63
C LYS A 76 6.44 -14.13 4.98
N ARG A 77 7.17 -15.20 5.31
CA ARG A 77 6.61 -16.55 5.49
C ARG A 77 5.88 -17.00 4.22
N ARG A 78 4.59 -17.34 4.32
CA ARG A 78 3.73 -17.79 3.21
C ARG A 78 2.98 -16.63 2.52
N GLN A 79 3.32 -15.38 2.84
CA GLN A 79 2.64 -14.19 2.32
C GLN A 79 3.64 -13.28 1.62
N PHE A 80 3.13 -12.39 0.78
CA PHE A 80 3.87 -11.32 0.14
C PHE A 80 3.42 -9.97 0.70
N VAL A 81 4.38 -9.08 0.89
CA VAL A 81 4.12 -7.72 1.35
C VAL A 81 4.39 -6.77 0.20
N GLN A 82 3.38 -5.99 -0.18
CA GLN A 82 3.50 -4.89 -1.12
C GLN A 82 3.49 -3.56 -0.37
N ALA A 83 4.66 -2.89 -0.32
CA ALA A 83 4.79 -1.57 0.27
C ALA A 83 4.34 -0.47 -0.70
N VAL A 84 3.73 0.58 -0.19
CA VAL A 84 3.40 1.83 -0.87
C VAL A 84 3.91 2.97 -0.01
N TYR A 85 4.77 3.82 -0.57
CA TYR A 85 5.44 4.87 0.20
C TYR A 85 4.76 6.22 0.05
N GLY A 86 4.92 7.07 1.07
CA GLY A 86 4.53 8.46 1.03
C GLY A 86 3.32 8.76 1.90
N LYS A 87 3.23 10.02 2.34
CA LYS A 87 2.15 10.50 3.19
C LYS A 87 0.79 10.44 2.47
N SER A 88 0.75 10.72 1.16
CA SER A 88 -0.47 10.63 0.37
C SER A 88 -1.08 9.22 0.34
N ALA A 89 -0.24 8.18 0.25
CA ALA A 89 -0.70 6.80 0.33
C ALA A 89 -1.30 6.51 1.71
N VAL A 90 -0.60 6.89 2.77
CA VAL A 90 -1.12 6.76 4.14
C VAL A 90 -2.46 7.45 4.27
N ASP A 91 -2.53 8.75 3.95
CA ASP A 91 -3.74 9.56 4.07
C ASP A 91 -4.92 8.93 3.27
N TRP A 92 -4.66 8.45 2.05
CA TRP A 92 -5.69 7.81 1.20
C TRP A 92 -6.24 6.52 1.81
N PHE A 93 -5.36 5.62 2.28
CA PHE A 93 -5.78 4.34 2.86
C PHE A 93 -6.43 4.50 4.24
N THR A 94 -6.15 5.58 4.96
CA THR A 94 -6.71 5.83 6.30
C THR A 94 -7.91 6.76 6.31
N ARG A 95 -8.34 7.35 5.18
CA ARG A 95 -9.46 8.32 5.18
C ARG A 95 -10.82 7.70 5.53
N GLU A 96 -10.99 6.40 5.28
CA GLU A 96 -12.26 5.65 5.43
C GLU A 96 -12.26 4.75 6.68
N GLY A 97 -11.41 5.05 7.66
CA GLY A 97 -11.25 4.31 8.91
C GLY A 97 -11.87 5.03 10.10
#